data_AF-A0AAJ1WVL2-F1
#
_entry.id   AF-A0AAJ1WVL2-F1
#
_cell.length_a   1.000
_cell.length_b   1.000
_cell.length_c   1.000
_cell.angle_alpha   90.00
_cell.angle_beta   90.00
_cell.angle_gamma   90.00
#
_symmetry.space_group_name_H-M   'P 1'
#
loop_
_entity.id
_entity.type
_entity.pdbx_description
1 polymer ?
#
loop_
_entity_poly.entity_id
_entity_poly.type
_entity_poly.pdbx_seq_one_letter_code
_entity_poly.pdbx_strand_id
1 'polypeptide(L)'
;MAEPLARLFPPGDGRPHTTVANGRPYTGMAGGVLDAPVFDADLLQANGWIRVGAHALSGPTAARPAAPIVDQLFFDTTLTLPVVWDVLAKVWRNVWTGAPA
;
A
#
# COMPACT_ATOMS: atom_id res chain seq x y z
N MET A 1 26.40 6.04 -5.03
CA MET A 1 25.46 5.62 -3.97
C MET A 1 24.19 5.17 -4.67
N ALA A 2 23.64 4.00 -4.31
CA ALA A 2 22.34 3.59 -4.85
C ALA A 2 21.26 4.54 -4.32
N GLU A 3 20.35 4.98 -5.19
CA GLU A 3 19.25 5.86 -4.81
C GLU A 3 18.34 5.10 -3.83
N PRO A 4 17.87 5.73 -2.73
CA PRO A 4 16.95 5.07 -1.82
C PRO A 4 15.63 4.76 -2.54
N LEU A 5 15.18 3.52 -2.41
CA LEU A 5 13.93 3.03 -3.02
C LEU A 5 12.81 2.98 -1.98
N ALA A 6 11.60 3.29 -2.44
CA ALA A 6 10.36 3.12 -1.72
C ALA A 6 9.53 2.04 -2.41
N ARG A 7 9.05 1.08 -1.61
CA ARG A 7 8.10 0.08 -2.06
C ARG A 7 6.70 0.67 -2.10
N LEU A 8 6.03 0.49 -3.23
CA LEU A 8 4.70 1.02 -3.52
C LEU A 8 3.78 -0.09 -4.01
N PHE A 9 2.53 0.02 -3.58
CA PHE A 9 1.43 -0.82 -4.02
C PHE A 9 0.52 -0.04 -4.97
N PRO A 10 0.12 -0.62 -6.11
CA PRO A 10 -0.82 -0.01 -7.03
C PRO A 10 -2.20 0.23 -6.38
N PRO A 11 -2.96 1.23 -6.87
CA PRO A 11 -4.35 1.44 -6.49
C PRO A 11 -5.23 0.19 -6.69
N GLY A 12 -6.29 0.09 -5.88
CA GLY A 12 -7.11 -1.12 -5.72
C GLY A 12 -8.26 -1.35 -6.69
N ASP A 13 -8.30 -0.68 -7.84
CA ASP A 13 -9.46 -0.75 -8.74
C ASP A 13 -9.51 -2.00 -9.64
N GLY A 14 -8.61 -2.97 -9.41
CA GLY A 14 -8.52 -4.21 -10.19
C GLY A 14 -8.09 -4.01 -11.66
N ARG A 15 -7.64 -2.82 -12.03
CA ARG A 15 -7.16 -2.47 -13.37
C ARG A 15 -5.67 -2.16 -13.35
N PRO A 16 -4.94 -2.34 -14.46
CA PRO A 16 -3.59 -1.81 -14.60
C PRO A 16 -3.62 -0.30 -14.40
N HIS A 17 -2.85 0.19 -13.45
CA HIS A 17 -2.69 1.60 -13.16
C HIS A 17 -1.29 2.03 -13.63
N THR A 18 -1.26 2.98 -14.56
CA THR A 18 -0.02 3.58 -15.06
C THR A 18 0.05 5.02 -14.61
N THR A 19 1.11 5.37 -13.90
CA THR A 19 1.39 6.74 -13.47
C THR A 19 2.79 7.12 -13.92
N VAL A 20 2.93 8.31 -14.48
CA VAL A 20 4.24 8.86 -14.82
C VAL A 20 4.69 9.79 -13.70
N ALA A 21 5.81 9.47 -13.05
CA ALA A 21 6.44 10.34 -12.05
C ALA A 21 7.81 10.76 -12.58
N ASN A 22 8.07 12.08 -12.61
CA ASN A 22 9.31 12.68 -13.14
C ASN A 22 9.74 12.12 -14.52
N GLY A 23 8.77 11.87 -15.41
CA GLY A 23 9.02 11.33 -16.75
C GLY A 23 9.28 9.82 -16.82
N ARG A 24 9.28 9.11 -15.67
CA ARG A 24 9.39 7.65 -15.59
C ARG A 24 8.00 7.01 -15.47
N PRO A 25 7.62 6.10 -16.38
CA PRO A 25 6.35 5.39 -16.28
C PRO A 25 6.45 4.26 -15.26
N TYR A 26 5.51 4.24 -14.32
CA TYR A 26 5.31 3.17 -13.35
C TYR A 26 3.96 2.50 -13.64
N THR A 27 3.98 1.21 -13.92
CA THR A 27 2.76 0.43 -14.19
C THR A 27 2.67 -0.71 -13.20
N GLY A 28 1.50 -0.89 -12.61
CA GLY A 28 1.22 -2.01 -11.72
C GLY A 28 -0.26 -2.31 -11.68
N MET A 29 -0.61 -3.48 -11.16
CA MET A 29 -1.98 -3.92 -10.96
C MET A 29 -2.18 -4.25 -9.49
N ALA A 30 -3.38 -4.06 -8.96
CA ALA A 30 -3.75 -4.47 -7.60
C ALA A 30 -3.23 -5.88 -7.28
N GLY A 31 -2.59 -6.06 -6.12
CA GLY A 31 -1.86 -7.30 -5.79
C GLY A 31 -0.37 -7.27 -6.07
N GLY A 32 0.07 -6.43 -7.01
CA GLY A 32 1.47 -6.29 -7.39
C GLY A 32 2.26 -5.35 -6.47
N VAL A 33 3.58 -5.43 -6.57
CA VAL A 33 4.52 -4.55 -5.85
C VAL A 33 5.43 -3.89 -6.87
N LEU A 34 5.74 -2.61 -6.68
CA LEU A 34 6.87 -1.98 -7.37
C LEU A 34 7.77 -1.24 -6.40
N ASP A 35 9.03 -1.10 -6.76
CA ASP A 35 9.98 -0.26 -6.06
C ASP A 35 10.27 0.97 -6.95
N ALA A 36 10.05 2.18 -6.43
CA ALA A 36 10.36 3.44 -7.10
C ALA A 36 11.36 4.24 -6.27
N PRO A 37 12.15 5.14 -6.86
CA PRO A 37 12.94 6.09 -6.11
C PRO A 37 12.06 6.89 -5.14
N VAL A 38 12.57 7.17 -3.94
CA VAL A 38 11.79 7.90 -2.91
C VAL A 38 11.24 9.24 -3.42
N PHE A 39 11.99 9.95 -4.28
CA PHE A 39 11.56 11.23 -4.85
C PHE A 39 10.38 11.10 -5.84
N ASP A 40 10.18 9.92 -6.46
CA ASP A 40 9.02 9.62 -7.29
C ASP A 40 7.83 9.13 -6.44
N ALA A 41 8.13 8.55 -5.27
CA ALA A 41 7.12 7.94 -4.41
C ALA A 41 6.07 8.93 -3.91
N ASP A 42 6.45 10.17 -3.62
CA ASP A 42 5.50 11.20 -3.19
C ASP A 42 4.50 11.54 -4.31
N LEU A 43 4.97 11.62 -5.56
CA LEU A 43 4.12 11.81 -6.74
C LEU A 43 3.21 10.61 -6.99
N LEU A 44 3.74 9.40 -6.84
CA LEU A 44 2.95 8.17 -6.97
C LEU A 44 1.87 8.11 -5.87
N GLN A 45 2.19 8.48 -4.63
CA GLN A 45 1.22 8.55 -3.54
C GLN A 45 0.11 9.58 -3.81
N ALA A 46 0.46 10.74 -4.35
CA ALA A 46 -0.53 11.74 -4.77
C ALA A 46 -1.48 11.22 -5.87
N ASN A 47 -1.05 10.21 -6.64
CA ASN A 47 -1.86 9.52 -7.64
C ASN A 47 -2.52 8.23 -7.11
N GLY A 48 -2.61 8.06 -5.78
CA GLY A 48 -3.34 6.96 -5.15
C GLY A 48 -2.52 5.69 -4.91
N TRP A 49 -1.22 5.69 -5.19
CA TRP A 49 -0.35 4.57 -4.83
C TRP A 49 -0.11 4.53 -3.32
N ILE A 50 0.02 3.33 -2.76
CA ILE A 50 0.20 3.14 -1.33
C ILE A 50 1.66 2.84 -1.04
N ARG A 51 2.36 3.78 -0.38
CA ARG A 51 3.76 3.60 0.02
C ARG A 51 3.87 2.80 1.31
N VAL A 52 4.69 1.75 1.30
CA VAL A 52 4.97 0.94 2.49
C VAL A 52 5.74 1.77 3.51
N GLY A 53 5.28 1.76 4.77
CA GLY A 53 5.99 2.36 5.91
C GLY A 53 5.88 3.88 6.06
N ALA A 54 5.44 4.63 5.04
CA ALA A 54 5.31 6.09 5.16
C ALA A 54 3.97 6.52 5.77
N HIS A 55 2.88 5.80 5.49
CA HIS A 55 1.53 6.09 6.02
C HIS A 55 0.82 4.87 6.61
N ALA A 56 1.41 3.68 6.46
CA ALA A 56 0.91 2.44 7.02
C ALA A 56 1.97 1.89 7.97
N LEU A 57 1.57 1.62 9.21
CA LEU A 57 2.34 0.75 10.10
C LEU A 57 2.62 -0.56 9.34
N SER A 58 3.78 -1.17 9.55
CA SER A 58 4.15 -2.41 8.85
C SER A 58 4.68 -3.45 9.81
N GLY A 59 4.34 -4.71 9.55
CA GLY A 59 4.78 -5.83 10.38
C GLY A 59 4.03 -7.12 10.06
N PRO A 60 4.35 -8.21 10.77
CA PRO A 60 3.62 -9.47 10.62
C PRO A 60 2.15 -9.32 11.04
N THR A 61 1.29 -10.27 10.66
CA THR A 61 -0.13 -10.29 11.07
C THR A 61 -0.31 -10.11 12.58
N ALA A 62 0.58 -10.71 13.39
CA ALA A 62 0.56 -10.60 14.85
C ALA A 62 0.89 -9.19 15.37
N ALA A 63 1.49 -8.33 14.56
CA ALA A 63 1.83 -6.94 14.89
C ALA A 63 0.76 -5.94 14.41
N ARG A 64 -0.35 -6.41 13.82
CA ARG A 64 -1.51 -5.56 13.53
C ARG A 64 -1.94 -4.87 14.84
N PRO A 65 -2.18 -3.55 14.84
CA PRO A 65 -2.62 -2.83 16.04
C PRO A 65 -3.85 -3.48 16.68
N ALA A 66 -3.81 -3.68 17.99
CA ALA A 66 -4.95 -4.24 18.75
C ALA A 66 -6.09 -3.24 18.93
N ALA A 67 -5.78 -1.94 18.91
CA ALA A 67 -6.74 -0.83 18.94
C ALA A 67 -6.53 0.07 17.72
N PRO A 68 -6.86 -0.39 16.51
CA PRO A 68 -6.72 0.40 15.30
C PRO A 68 -7.73 1.54 15.26
N ILE A 69 -7.31 2.69 14.74
CA ILE A 69 -8.21 3.82 14.44
C ILE A 69 -9.01 3.56 13.16
N VAL A 70 -10.02 4.38 12.91
CA VAL A 70 -10.84 4.32 11.68
C VAL A 70 -9.93 4.44 10.46
N ASP A 71 -10.13 3.55 9.48
CA ASP A 71 -9.38 3.49 8.23
C ASP A 71 -7.86 3.36 8.41
N GLN A 72 -7.41 2.81 9.55
CA GLN A 72 -6.00 2.54 9.79
C GLN A 72 -5.47 1.60 8.70
N LEU A 73 -4.49 2.08 7.94
CA LEU A 73 -3.73 1.27 6.99
C LEU A 73 -2.60 0.54 7.72
N PHE A 74 -2.45 -0.74 7.41
CA PHE A 74 -1.36 -1.57 7.89
C PHE A 74 -0.82 -2.43 6.73
N PHE A 75 0.50 -2.48 6.59
CA PHE A 75 1.13 -3.41 5.66
C PHE A 75 1.45 -4.73 6.38
N ASP A 76 0.68 -5.76 6.06
CA ASP A 76 0.88 -7.08 6.62
C ASP A 76 1.96 -7.83 5.84
N THR A 77 3.12 -8.02 6.47
CA THR A 77 4.27 -8.69 5.86
C THR A 77 4.11 -10.21 5.81
N THR A 78 3.21 -10.80 6.61
CA THR A 78 2.89 -12.23 6.55
C THR A 78 2.05 -12.53 5.31
N LEU A 79 1.12 -11.64 4.97
CA LEU A 79 0.27 -11.77 3.78
C LEU A 79 0.82 -11.05 2.54
N THR A 80 1.86 -10.22 2.72
CA THR A 80 2.47 -9.38 1.68
C THR A 80 1.45 -8.46 0.98
N LEU A 81 0.52 -7.88 1.74
CA LEU A 81 -0.52 -7.02 1.20
C LEU A 81 -0.91 -5.88 2.16
N PRO A 82 -1.39 -4.73 1.63
CA PRO A 82 -1.97 -3.68 2.44
C PRO A 82 -3.37 -4.09 2.92
N VAL A 83 -3.60 -3.94 4.23
CA VAL A 83 -4.90 -4.08 4.87
C VAL A 83 -5.37 -2.75 5.46
N VAL A 84 -6.69 -2.56 5.53
CA VAL A 84 -7.34 -1.43 6.18
C VAL A 84 -8.29 -1.93 7.26
N TRP A 85 -8.36 -1.24 8.38
CA TRP A 85 -9.30 -1.57 9.45
C TRP A 85 -10.72 -1.09 9.13
N ASP A 86 -11.65 -2.03 8.96
CA ASP A 86 -13.09 -1.72 8.88
C ASP A 86 -13.67 -1.60 10.29
N VAL A 87 -13.97 -0.37 10.71
CA VAL A 87 -14.50 -0.08 12.04
C VAL A 87 -15.94 -0.59 12.25
N LEU A 88 -16.72 -0.78 11.18
CA LEU A 88 -18.10 -1.26 11.24
C LEU A 88 -18.13 -2.77 11.44
N ALA A 89 -17.34 -3.50 10.65
CA ALA A 89 -17.27 -4.96 10.71
C ALA A 89 -16.27 -5.49 11.73
N LYS A 90 -15.43 -4.62 12.32
CA LYS A 90 -14.36 -4.96 13.26
C LYS A 90 -13.40 -6.02 12.70
N VAL A 91 -13.04 -5.89 11.42
CA VAL A 91 -12.11 -6.78 10.73
C VAL A 91 -11.10 -5.99 9.91
N TRP A 92 -9.92 -6.57 9.74
CA TRP A 92 -8.97 -6.10 8.73
C TRP A 92 -9.42 -6.58 7.37
N ARG A 93 -9.46 -5.67 6.39
CA ARG A 93 -9.81 -5.98 5.01
C ARG A 93 -8.64 -5.74 4.09
N ASN A 94 -8.48 -6.60 3.10
CA ASN A 94 -7.60 -6.35 1.98
C ASN A 94 -8.09 -5.08 1.25
N VAL A 95 -7.20 -4.10 1.06
CA VAL A 95 -7.53 -2.81 0.42
C VAL A 95 -7.99 -2.97 -1.03
N TRP A 96 -7.58 -4.04 -1.71
CA TRP A 96 -7.91 -4.26 -3.12
C TRP A 96 -9.21 -5.02 -3.35
N THR A 97 -9.49 -6.02 -2.51
CA THR A 97 -10.66 -6.90 -2.70
C THR A 97 -11.80 -6.58 -1.76
N GLY A 98 -11.53 -5.82 -0.69
CA GLY A 98 -12.48 -5.62 0.41
C GLY A 98 -12.76 -6.89 1.22
N ALA A 99 -12.14 -8.03 0.88
CA ALA A 99 -12.31 -9.28 1.61
C ALA A 99 -11.60 -9.22 2.97
N PRO A 100 -12.10 -9.94 3.99
CA PRO A 100 -11.39 -10.09 5.26
C PRO A 100 -9.99 -10.69 5.04
N ALA A 101 -9.01 -10.18 5.78
CA ALA A 101 -7.60 -10.56 5.70
C ALA A 101 -7.03 -10.96 7.06
#